data_AF-A0A519Z221-F1
#
_entry.id   AF-A0A519Z221-F1
#
_cell.length_a   1.000
_cell.length_b   1.000
_cell.length_c   1.000
_cell.angle_alpha   90.00
_cell.angle_beta   90.00
_cell.angle_gamma   90.00
#
_symmetry.space_group_name_H-M   'P 1'
#
loop_
_entity.id
_entity.type
_entity.pdbx_description
1 polymer ?
#
loop_
_entity_poly.entity_id
_entity_poly.type
_entity_poly.pdbx_seq_one_letter_code
_entity_poly.pdbx_strand_id
1 'polypeptide(L)'
;MQSNISLLKKGVWLYFFLLILEGALRKWVLPGLATPLLVVRDPLIIVMLFVMWKDSILPSGLYLIGMVVLGILATSTALLVGHGNLQVALFGVRPLLLHFPMIFIIGKLFKPQDVLKLGRITLIIGIPMALLIAAQFYSPQSAWINKGLNDEVEGAGLSGAMGYFRPSGTFSYTTGNTLFFSLVGCFCVYFWMNPTQIKKTILYASTAALLLAIPLSISRTLLFHVALSLVFSFIAALVNPSYLKQIFIIFGAGIVALIILTNISVFQTATEVFTARIDNANTAEGGLEGTLFGRVYGDMTAPFEGIMKVCHPPNDVGHTPVIPISHTFELTRIRIDVSDRPKSRILHPEKIGKTFLRREDHTEKLLSW
;
A
#
# COMPACT_ATOMS: atom_id res chain seq x y z
N MET A 1 36.36 -5.82 0.57
CA MET A 1 35.08 -6.49 0.91
C MET A 1 34.33 -5.84 2.10
N GLN A 2 34.96 -5.64 3.27
CA GLN A 2 34.28 -5.04 4.44
C GLN A 2 33.83 -3.57 4.24
N SER A 3 34.61 -2.76 3.51
CA SER A 3 34.24 -1.36 3.18
C SER A 3 32.92 -1.28 2.37
N ASN A 4 32.76 -2.15 1.37
CA ASN A 4 31.56 -2.22 0.54
C ASN A 4 30.32 -2.60 1.36
N ILE A 5 30.44 -3.54 2.31
CA ILE A 5 29.32 -3.96 3.16
C ILE A 5 28.86 -2.82 4.08
N SER A 6 29.79 -2.06 4.66
CA SER A 6 29.45 -0.90 5.49
C SER A 6 28.69 0.17 4.69
N LEU A 7 29.13 0.45 3.46
CA LEU A 7 28.44 1.36 2.56
C LEU A 7 27.04 0.88 2.17
N LEU A 8 26.89 -0.41 1.85
CA LEU A 8 25.58 -1.00 1.54
C LEU A 8 24.61 -0.93 2.72
N LYS A 9 25.09 -1.13 3.95
CA LYS A 9 24.29 -0.92 5.17
C LYS A 9 23.84 0.52 5.31
N LYS A 10 24.71 1.51 5.05
CA LYS A 10 24.32 2.92 5.01
C LYS A 10 23.25 3.17 3.94
N GLY A 11 23.35 2.49 2.79
CA GLY A 11 22.31 2.48 1.76
C GLY A 11 20.96 1.99 2.27
N VAL A 12 20.92 0.89 3.04
CA VAL A 12 19.67 0.42 3.69
C VAL A 12 19.12 1.48 4.65
N TRP A 13 19.98 2.10 5.47
CA TRP A 13 19.54 3.17 6.38
C TRP A 13 18.98 4.37 5.63
N LEU A 14 19.63 4.80 4.54
CA LEU A 14 19.14 5.86 3.67
C LEU A 14 17.78 5.48 3.08
N TYR A 15 17.61 4.26 2.58
CA TYR A 15 16.33 3.75 2.10
C TYR A 15 15.24 3.81 3.17
N PHE A 16 15.56 3.40 4.41
CA PHE A 16 14.64 3.45 5.55
C PHE A 16 14.21 4.88 5.90
N PHE A 17 15.15 5.82 5.97
CA PHE A 17 14.80 7.22 6.25
C PHE A 17 14.02 7.86 5.10
N LEU A 18 14.40 7.58 3.84
CA LEU A 18 13.64 8.03 2.67
C LEU A 18 12.22 7.46 2.69
N LEU A 19 12.03 6.19 3.05
CA LEU A 19 10.70 5.58 3.14
C LEU A 19 9.78 6.35 4.11
N ILE A 20 10.30 6.86 5.22
CA ILE A 20 9.53 7.59 6.23
C ILE A 20 9.37 9.07 5.84
N LEU A 21 10.42 9.70 5.30
CA LEU A 21 10.49 11.15 5.13
C LEU A 21 10.16 11.65 3.72
N GLU A 22 10.17 10.79 2.70
CA GLU A 22 9.88 11.18 1.30
C GLU A 22 8.56 11.94 1.19
N GLY A 23 7.50 11.46 1.83
CA GLY A 23 6.21 12.15 1.80
C GLY A 23 6.26 13.55 2.44
N ALA A 24 7.04 13.75 3.50
CA ALA A 24 7.21 15.04 4.15
C ALA A 24 8.03 15.99 3.26
N LEU A 25 9.06 15.46 2.59
CA LEU A 25 9.82 16.23 1.59
C LEU A 25 8.90 16.71 0.47
N ARG A 26 8.03 15.83 -0.04
CA ARG A 26 7.09 16.14 -1.13
C ARG A 26 5.99 17.12 -0.74
N LYS A 27 5.51 17.07 0.50
CA LYS A 27 4.42 17.93 0.98
C LYS A 27 4.91 19.29 1.47
N TRP A 28 6.04 19.34 2.17
CA TRP A 28 6.40 20.50 3.00
C TRP A 28 7.71 21.16 2.62
N VAL A 29 8.71 20.41 2.13
CA VAL A 29 10.07 20.94 1.93
C VAL A 29 10.32 21.30 0.47
N LEU A 30 9.98 20.41 -0.46
CA LEU A 30 10.27 20.52 -1.89
C LEU A 30 9.04 20.14 -2.73
N PRO A 31 7.90 20.87 -2.60
CA PRO A 31 6.68 20.56 -3.35
C PRO A 31 6.87 20.62 -4.87
N GLY A 32 7.73 21.53 -5.37
CA GLY A 32 8.06 21.59 -6.80
C GLY A 32 8.80 20.36 -7.36
N LEU A 33 9.36 19.51 -6.48
CA LEU A 33 10.00 18.25 -6.85
C LEU A 33 9.16 17.03 -6.40
N ALA A 34 7.86 17.21 -6.14
CA ALA A 34 7.01 16.14 -5.63
C ALA A 34 6.96 14.90 -6.56
N THR A 35 6.97 15.10 -7.88
CA THR A 35 6.95 14.00 -8.86
C THR A 35 8.29 13.27 -8.94
N PRO A 36 9.46 13.94 -9.11
CA PRO A 36 10.76 13.26 -9.04
C PRO A 36 11.04 12.56 -7.71
N LEU A 37 10.60 13.15 -6.59
CA LEU A 37 10.82 12.58 -5.25
C LEU A 37 10.08 11.26 -5.05
N LEU A 38 9.01 11.00 -5.81
CA LEU A 38 8.26 9.73 -5.77
C LEU A 38 9.14 8.51 -6.13
N VAL A 39 10.19 8.73 -6.91
CA VAL A 39 11.12 7.68 -7.37
C VAL A 39 12.52 7.83 -6.77
N VAL A 40 12.70 8.69 -5.75
CA VAL A 40 14.02 9.00 -5.17
C VAL A 40 14.73 7.78 -4.60
N ARG A 41 13.96 6.76 -4.20
CA ARG A 41 14.48 5.50 -3.66
C ARG A 41 14.95 4.54 -4.75
N ASP A 42 14.45 4.69 -5.97
CA ASP A 42 14.66 3.71 -7.05
C ASP A 42 16.13 3.67 -7.50
N PRO A 43 16.81 4.81 -7.75
CA PRO A 43 18.25 4.80 -8.07
C PRO A 43 19.10 4.14 -6.98
N LEU A 44 18.75 4.38 -5.71
CA LEU A 44 19.46 3.77 -4.57
C LEU A 44 19.32 2.24 -4.60
N ILE A 45 18.10 1.74 -4.80
CA ILE A 45 17.85 0.29 -4.88
C ILE A 45 18.57 -0.31 -6.09
N ILE A 46 18.53 0.34 -7.25
CA ILE A 46 19.21 -0.12 -8.48
C ILE A 46 20.71 -0.24 -8.24
N VAL A 47 21.35 0.78 -7.65
CA VAL A 47 22.78 0.74 -7.32
C VAL A 47 23.09 -0.42 -6.36
N MET A 48 22.26 -0.62 -5.33
CA MET A 48 22.47 -1.71 -4.37
C MET A 48 22.31 -3.10 -5.00
N LEU A 49 21.28 -3.28 -5.84
CA LEU A 49 21.07 -4.51 -6.61
C LEU A 49 22.26 -4.79 -7.53
N PHE A 50 22.71 -3.77 -8.27
CA PHE A 50 23.85 -3.89 -9.18
C PHE A 50 25.13 -4.31 -8.45
N VAL A 51 25.46 -3.65 -7.34
CA VAL A 51 26.66 -3.98 -6.55
C VAL A 51 26.56 -5.39 -5.97
N MET A 52 25.40 -5.79 -5.43
CA MET A 52 25.23 -7.13 -4.85
C MET A 52 25.22 -8.24 -5.91
N TRP A 53 24.70 -7.97 -7.10
CA TRP A 53 24.75 -8.89 -8.23
C TRP A 53 26.18 -9.04 -8.74
N LYS A 54 26.89 -7.92 -8.96
CA LYS A 54 28.29 -7.91 -9.41
C LYS A 54 29.24 -8.64 -8.45
N ASP A 55 28.99 -8.54 -7.15
CA ASP A 55 29.79 -9.21 -6.12
C ASP A 55 29.29 -10.66 -5.83
N SER A 56 28.28 -11.15 -6.56
CA SER A 56 27.65 -12.48 -6.37
C SER A 56 27.13 -12.73 -4.95
N ILE A 57 26.71 -11.66 -4.25
CA ILE A 57 26.19 -11.70 -2.88
C ILE A 57 24.66 -11.71 -2.88
N LEU A 58 24.02 -11.34 -3.99
CA LEU A 58 22.57 -11.31 -4.12
C LEU A 58 22.00 -12.73 -3.88
N PRO A 59 21.12 -12.91 -2.89
CA PRO A 59 20.55 -14.22 -2.61
C PRO A 59 19.66 -14.67 -3.77
N SER A 60 20.11 -15.71 -4.48
CA SER A 60 19.33 -16.38 -5.52
C SER A 60 18.36 -17.37 -4.88
N GLY A 61 17.08 -17.01 -4.79
CA GLY A 61 16.02 -17.88 -4.27
C GLY A 61 14.83 -17.93 -5.21
N LEU A 62 14.05 -19.01 -5.11
CA LEU A 62 12.83 -19.20 -5.91
C LEU A 62 11.87 -18.00 -5.80
N TYR A 63 11.76 -17.39 -4.63
CA TYR A 63 10.94 -16.20 -4.41
C TYR A 63 11.44 -14.96 -5.17
N LEU A 64 12.75 -14.74 -5.22
CA LEU A 64 13.32 -13.62 -5.97
C LEU A 64 13.09 -13.81 -7.47
N ILE A 65 13.39 -15.00 -7.98
CA ILE A 65 13.18 -15.36 -9.39
C ILE A 65 11.70 -15.26 -9.74
N GLY A 66 10.83 -15.81 -8.89
CA GLY A 66 9.38 -15.78 -9.04
C GLY A 66 8.83 -14.36 -9.15
N MET A 67 9.28 -13.44 -8.29
CA MET A 67 8.82 -12.03 -8.38
C MET A 67 9.36 -11.30 -9.61
N VAL A 68 10.56 -11.64 -10.08
CA VAL A 68 11.07 -11.09 -11.34
C VAL A 68 10.23 -11.59 -12.52
N VAL A 69 9.96 -12.90 -12.57
CA VAL A 69 9.10 -13.49 -13.60
C VAL A 69 7.69 -12.90 -13.56
N LEU A 70 7.08 -12.81 -12.37
CA LEU A 70 5.77 -12.18 -12.19
C LEU A 70 5.77 -10.71 -12.59
N GLY A 71 6.83 -9.96 -12.28
CA GLY A 71 6.97 -8.57 -12.71
C GLY A 71 7.03 -8.43 -14.24
N ILE A 72 7.80 -9.31 -14.91
CA ILE A 72 7.88 -9.34 -16.38
C ILE A 72 6.53 -9.71 -17.00
N LEU A 73 5.86 -10.74 -16.46
CA LEU A 73 4.54 -11.17 -16.92
C LEU A 73 3.49 -10.07 -16.71
N ALA A 74 3.43 -9.47 -15.51
CA ALA A 74 2.49 -8.39 -15.21
C ALA A 74 2.72 -7.15 -16.10
N THR A 75 3.97 -6.81 -16.39
CA THR A 75 4.29 -5.70 -17.30
C THR A 75 3.87 -6.05 -18.73
N SER A 76 4.21 -7.27 -19.18
CA SER A 76 3.84 -7.74 -20.52
C SER A 76 2.33 -7.77 -20.71
N THR A 77 1.57 -8.27 -19.75
CA THR A 77 0.09 -8.29 -19.82
C THR A 77 -0.49 -6.89 -19.75
N ALA A 78 0.03 -5.99 -18.90
CA ALA A 78 -0.42 -4.59 -18.84
C ALA A 78 -0.22 -3.85 -20.18
N LEU A 79 0.85 -4.18 -20.92
CA LEU A 79 1.16 -3.56 -22.21
C LEU A 79 0.41 -4.20 -23.39
N LEU A 80 0.31 -5.52 -23.43
CA LEU A 80 -0.25 -6.25 -24.57
C LEU A 80 -1.78 -6.40 -24.49
N VAL A 81 -2.31 -6.55 -23.28
CA VAL A 81 -3.73 -6.86 -23.04
C VAL A 81 -4.42 -5.76 -22.23
N GLY A 82 -3.68 -5.08 -21.35
CA GLY A 82 -4.19 -4.03 -20.47
C GLY A 82 -4.24 -2.65 -21.12
N HIS A 83 -3.81 -1.64 -20.36
CA HIS A 83 -3.92 -0.23 -20.74
C HIS A 83 -2.88 0.24 -21.77
N GLY A 84 -1.89 -0.58 -22.16
CA GLY A 84 -0.90 -0.27 -23.22
C GLY A 84 0.14 0.82 -22.91
N ASN A 85 -0.09 1.64 -21.89
CA ASN A 85 0.82 2.73 -21.51
C ASN A 85 2.11 2.25 -20.82
N LEU A 86 3.25 2.47 -21.49
CA LEU A 86 4.59 2.10 -20.98
C LEU A 86 4.96 2.77 -19.65
N GLN A 87 4.66 4.05 -19.48
CA GLN A 87 5.05 4.79 -18.27
C GLN A 87 4.29 4.27 -17.05
N VAL A 88 2.99 3.97 -17.20
CA VAL A 88 2.15 3.41 -16.13
C VAL A 88 2.60 1.97 -15.82
N ALA A 89 2.90 1.16 -16.83
CA ALA A 89 3.38 -0.21 -16.63
C ALA A 89 4.74 -0.24 -15.91
N LEU A 90 5.70 0.58 -16.35
CA LEU A 90 6.98 0.76 -15.67
C LEU A 90 6.81 1.29 -14.25
N PHE A 91 5.86 2.20 -14.02
CA PHE A 91 5.58 2.69 -12.69
C PHE A 91 5.05 1.58 -11.77
N GLY A 92 4.19 0.70 -12.29
CA GLY A 92 3.57 -0.41 -11.57
C GLY A 92 4.48 -1.61 -11.29
N VAL A 93 5.52 -1.83 -12.10
CA VAL A 93 6.43 -2.99 -11.93
C VAL A 93 7.48 -2.79 -10.84
N ARG A 94 7.78 -1.53 -10.46
CA ARG A 94 8.84 -1.18 -9.50
C ARG A 94 8.73 -1.86 -8.14
N PRO A 95 7.54 -2.01 -7.51
CA PRO A 95 7.43 -2.77 -6.27
C PRO A 95 7.96 -4.20 -6.39
N LEU A 96 7.69 -4.88 -7.51
CA LEU A 96 8.11 -6.26 -7.75
C LEU A 96 9.59 -6.39 -8.12
N LEU A 97 10.11 -5.49 -8.97
CA LEU A 97 11.48 -5.58 -9.47
C LEU A 97 12.53 -4.82 -8.65
N LEU A 98 12.12 -3.84 -7.84
CA LEU A 98 13.04 -3.04 -7.02
C LEU A 98 12.82 -3.30 -5.52
N HIS A 99 11.63 -2.98 -5.02
CA HIS A 99 11.39 -3.02 -3.57
C HIS A 99 11.35 -4.44 -3.00
N PHE A 100 10.84 -5.42 -3.75
CA PHE A 100 10.82 -6.80 -3.28
C PHE A 100 12.23 -7.42 -3.19
N PRO A 101 13.11 -7.31 -4.20
CA PRO A 101 14.52 -7.70 -4.07
C PRO A 101 15.24 -7.03 -2.90
N MET A 102 14.91 -5.77 -2.62
CA MET A 102 15.48 -5.02 -1.50
C MET A 102 15.24 -5.71 -0.15
N ILE A 103 14.13 -6.44 0.04
CA ILE A 103 13.87 -7.21 1.26
C ILE A 103 14.96 -8.26 1.51
N PHE A 104 15.36 -9.00 0.46
CA PHE A 104 16.41 -10.01 0.58
C PHE A 104 17.79 -9.37 0.76
N ILE A 105 18.04 -8.23 0.14
CA ILE A 105 19.25 -7.44 0.37
C ILE A 105 19.37 -7.09 1.85
N ILE A 106 18.29 -6.56 2.46
CA ILE A 106 18.26 -6.23 3.88
C ILE A 106 18.54 -7.47 4.72
N GLY A 107 17.86 -8.60 4.44
CA GLY A 107 18.06 -9.86 5.17
C GLY A 107 19.49 -10.41 5.07
N LYS A 108 20.17 -10.19 3.94
CA LYS A 108 21.56 -10.61 3.74
C LYS A 108 22.57 -9.69 4.42
N LEU A 109 22.30 -8.39 4.45
CA LEU A 109 23.22 -7.38 5.00
C LEU A 109 23.08 -7.20 6.51
N PHE A 110 21.85 -7.20 7.02
CA PHE A 110 21.56 -6.92 8.42
C PHE A 110 21.90 -8.11 9.30
N LYS A 111 22.64 -7.84 10.37
CA LYS A 111 22.83 -8.75 11.49
C LYS A 111 21.72 -8.53 12.51
N PRO A 112 21.50 -9.45 13.48
CA PRO A 112 20.51 -9.25 14.53
C PRO A 112 20.61 -7.90 15.25
N GLN A 113 21.84 -7.43 15.50
CA GLN A 113 22.08 -6.11 16.10
C GLN A 113 21.60 -4.93 15.24
N ASP A 114 21.70 -5.03 13.90
CA ASP A 114 21.21 -4.00 12.98
C ASP A 114 19.68 -3.94 13.02
N VAL A 115 18.99 -5.08 13.09
CA VAL A 115 17.53 -5.17 13.23
C VAL A 115 17.07 -4.59 14.57
N LEU A 116 17.77 -4.88 15.67
CA LEU A 116 17.50 -4.26 16.97
C LEU A 116 17.69 -2.74 16.93
N LYS A 117 18.72 -2.26 16.23
CA LYS A 117 18.94 -0.82 16.04
C LYS A 117 17.83 -0.19 15.21
N LEU A 118 17.38 -0.85 14.15
CA LEU A 118 16.22 -0.45 13.34
C LEU A 118 14.99 -0.30 14.24
N GLY A 119 14.69 -1.32 15.06
CA GLY A 119 13.58 -1.28 15.99
C GLY A 119 13.63 -0.12 16.97
N ARG A 120 14.78 0.12 17.61
CA ARG A 120 14.96 1.25 18.53
C ARG A 120 14.71 2.59 17.84
N ILE A 121 15.22 2.77 16.62
CA ILE A 121 15.03 4.00 15.85
C ILE A 121 13.57 4.15 15.42
N THR A 122 12.92 3.08 14.96
CA THR A 122 11.49 3.07 14.64
C THR A 122 10.64 3.52 15.83
N LEU A 123 10.92 3.01 17.04
CA LEU A 123 10.24 3.42 18.26
C LEU A 123 10.47 4.91 18.57
N ILE A 124 11.71 5.38 18.49
CA ILE A 124 12.04 6.81 18.69
C ILE A 124 11.30 7.70 17.70
N ILE A 125 11.22 7.32 16.42
CA ILE A 125 10.48 8.07 15.37
C ILE A 125 8.97 7.96 15.59
N GLY A 126 8.48 6.86 16.14
CA GLY A 126 7.07 6.65 16.45
C GLY A 126 6.48 7.70 17.40
N ILE A 127 7.29 8.22 18.33
CA ILE A 127 6.87 9.24 19.30
C ILE A 127 6.51 10.58 18.61
N PRO A 128 7.43 11.27 17.91
CA PRO A 128 7.08 12.50 17.20
C PRO A 128 6.08 12.26 16.07
N MET A 129 6.07 11.06 15.45
CA MET A 129 5.05 10.71 14.47
C MET A 129 3.64 10.69 15.09
N ALA A 130 3.48 10.15 16.31
CA ALA A 130 2.20 10.12 17.00
C ALA A 130 1.70 11.53 17.32
N LEU A 131 2.59 12.41 17.75
CA LEU A 131 2.27 13.83 17.98
C LEU A 131 1.85 14.54 16.68
N LEU A 132 2.57 14.27 15.59
CA LEU A 132 2.23 14.81 14.27
C LEU A 132 0.85 14.34 13.81
N ILE A 133 0.53 13.05 13.91
CA ILE A 133 -0.79 12.56 13.47
C ILE A 133 -1.91 13.04 14.38
N ALA A 134 -1.65 13.26 15.67
CA ALA A 134 -2.60 13.90 16.57
C ALA A 134 -2.86 15.34 16.12
N ALA A 135 -1.82 16.12 15.84
CA ALA A 135 -1.96 17.48 15.31
C ALA A 135 -2.75 17.49 13.99
N GLN A 136 -2.46 16.57 13.08
CA GLN A 136 -3.17 16.42 11.80
C GLN A 136 -4.66 16.07 12.00
N PHE A 137 -4.97 15.18 12.94
CA PHE A 137 -6.35 14.75 13.23
C PHE A 137 -7.22 15.92 13.71
N TYR A 138 -6.70 16.79 14.58
CA TYR A 138 -7.44 17.94 15.13
C TYR A 138 -7.36 19.20 14.28
N SER A 139 -6.51 19.23 13.25
CA SER A 139 -6.38 20.38 12.36
C SER A 139 -7.31 20.26 11.14
N PRO A 140 -7.81 21.38 10.60
CA PRO A 140 -8.58 21.35 9.36
C PRO A 140 -7.73 20.85 8.18
N GLN A 141 -8.36 20.35 7.10
CA GLN A 141 -7.62 19.89 5.91
C GLN A 141 -6.83 21.01 5.20
N SER A 142 -7.26 22.27 5.36
CA SER A 142 -6.55 23.44 4.86
C SER A 142 -5.27 23.78 5.63
N ALA A 143 -5.03 23.18 6.80
CA ALA A 143 -3.83 23.44 7.59
C ALA A 143 -2.58 22.94 6.85
N TRP A 144 -1.46 23.65 6.99
CA TRP A 144 -0.18 23.30 6.35
C TRP A 144 0.25 21.84 6.59
N ILE A 145 0.03 21.30 7.80
CA ILE A 145 0.35 19.93 8.15
C ILE A 145 -0.52 18.86 7.46
N ASN A 146 -1.70 19.26 6.96
CA ASN A 146 -2.67 18.40 6.28
C ASN A 146 -2.70 18.60 4.76
N LYS A 147 -1.89 19.52 4.22
CA LYS A 147 -1.80 19.73 2.78
C LYS A 147 -1.47 18.44 2.03
N GLY A 148 -2.26 18.18 0.99
CA GLY A 148 -2.06 17.11 0.03
C GLY A 148 -0.88 17.39 -0.91
N LEU A 149 -0.69 16.50 -1.88
CA LEU A 149 0.20 16.80 -3.01
C LEU A 149 -0.50 17.82 -3.93
N ASN A 150 0.29 18.68 -4.59
CA ASN A 150 -0.21 19.67 -5.57
C ASN A 150 -1.22 20.72 -5.06
N ASP A 151 -1.18 21.07 -3.76
CA ASP A 151 -2.11 22.05 -3.15
C ASP A 151 -3.60 21.73 -3.40
N GLU A 152 -3.95 20.46 -3.66
CA GLU A 152 -5.34 20.04 -3.77
C GLU A 152 -6.07 20.36 -2.46
N VAL A 153 -7.16 21.13 -2.58
CA VAL A 153 -7.95 21.69 -1.46
C VAL A 153 -8.52 20.58 -0.56
N GLU A 154 -8.62 19.36 -1.07
CA GLU A 154 -9.11 18.18 -0.34
C GLU A 154 -8.11 17.66 0.71
N GLY A 155 -6.85 18.11 0.70
CA GLY A 155 -5.84 17.71 1.68
C GLY A 155 -5.27 16.30 1.46
N ALA A 156 -4.34 15.88 2.32
CA ALA A 156 -3.74 14.53 2.28
C ALA A 156 -4.61 13.47 2.99
N GLY A 157 -5.66 13.90 3.69
CA GLY A 157 -6.48 13.05 4.54
C GLY A 157 -7.60 12.40 3.74
N LEU A 158 -7.68 11.07 3.82
CA LEU A 158 -8.91 10.38 3.37
C LEU A 158 -10.04 10.67 4.35
N SER A 159 -11.27 10.75 3.82
CA SER A 159 -12.48 10.84 4.64
C SER A 159 -12.51 9.72 5.70
N GLY A 160 -12.63 10.15 6.96
CA GLY A 160 -12.68 9.30 8.15
C GLY A 160 -14.11 9.00 8.56
N ALA A 161 -14.55 9.60 9.67
CA ALA A 161 -15.91 9.54 10.20
C ALA A 161 -16.18 10.80 11.01
N MET A 162 -17.45 11.17 11.19
CA MET A 162 -17.85 12.33 12.02
C MET A 162 -17.18 13.66 11.62
N GLY A 163 -16.86 13.84 10.34
CA GLY A 163 -16.14 15.04 9.84
C GLY A 163 -14.64 15.06 10.08
N TYR A 164 -14.08 14.04 10.75
CA TYR A 164 -12.63 13.88 10.93
C TYR A 164 -12.01 13.12 9.76
N PHE A 165 -10.75 13.43 9.50
CA PHE A 165 -9.97 12.86 8.40
C PHE A 165 -8.84 11.99 8.91
N ARG A 166 -8.44 11.03 8.09
CA ARG A 166 -7.37 10.10 8.42
C ARG A 166 -6.01 10.77 8.27
N PRO A 167 -5.19 10.87 9.32
CA PRO A 167 -3.88 11.51 9.23
C PRO A 167 -2.89 10.65 8.44
N SER A 168 -2.09 11.31 7.60
CA SER A 168 -1.06 10.66 6.77
C SER A 168 0.33 10.67 7.40
N GLY A 169 0.54 11.38 8.51
CA GLY A 169 1.85 11.58 9.13
C GLY A 169 2.81 12.26 8.15
N THR A 170 4.04 11.77 8.11
CA THR A 170 5.04 12.17 7.10
C THR A 170 4.80 11.51 5.75
N PHE A 171 3.87 10.58 5.61
CA PHE A 171 3.63 9.87 4.35
C PHE A 171 2.76 10.70 3.41
N SER A 172 2.84 10.43 2.10
CA SER A 172 1.94 11.04 1.12
C SER A 172 0.51 10.53 1.22
N TYR A 173 0.30 9.38 1.87
CA TYR A 173 -1.00 8.75 1.98
C TYR A 173 -1.18 8.01 3.31
N THR A 174 -2.43 7.86 3.74
CA THR A 174 -2.81 7.31 5.05
C THR A 174 -2.35 5.86 5.28
N THR A 175 -2.23 5.07 4.20
CA THR A 175 -1.70 3.69 4.27
C THR A 175 -0.28 3.65 4.81
N GLY A 176 0.57 4.63 4.46
CA GLY A 176 1.95 4.69 4.96
C GLY A 176 1.99 4.82 6.49
N ASN A 177 1.12 5.67 7.04
CA ASN A 177 0.97 5.85 8.49
C ASN A 177 0.53 4.55 9.19
N THR A 178 -0.50 3.88 8.64
CA THR A 178 -0.97 2.58 9.16
C THR A 178 0.14 1.54 9.17
N LEU A 179 0.90 1.38 8.07
CA LEU A 179 1.98 0.40 7.99
C LEU A 179 3.15 0.74 8.91
N PHE A 180 3.49 2.02 9.05
CA PHE A 180 4.54 2.47 9.97
C PHE A 180 4.19 2.16 11.43
N PHE A 181 2.98 2.49 11.89
CA PHE A 181 2.56 2.15 13.25
C PHE A 181 2.35 0.64 13.46
N SER A 182 2.07 -0.11 12.39
CA SER A 182 2.10 -1.59 12.45
C SER A 182 3.53 -2.09 12.74
N LEU A 183 4.54 -1.51 12.09
CA LEU A 183 5.95 -1.81 12.36
C LEU A 183 6.38 -1.39 13.78
N VAL A 184 5.93 -0.22 14.24
CA VAL A 184 6.10 0.23 15.63
C VAL A 184 5.49 -0.81 16.59
N GLY A 185 4.29 -1.30 16.30
CA GLY A 185 3.61 -2.36 17.05
C GLY A 185 4.47 -3.61 17.21
N CYS A 186 4.99 -4.15 16.11
CA CYS A 186 5.88 -5.31 16.13
C CYS A 186 7.09 -5.11 17.05
N PHE A 187 7.76 -3.96 16.95
CA PHE A 187 8.93 -3.67 17.78
C PHE A 187 8.57 -3.38 19.24
N CYS A 188 7.45 -2.72 19.52
CA CYS A 188 6.95 -2.53 20.88
C CYS A 188 6.76 -3.89 21.56
N VAL A 189 6.05 -4.83 20.93
CA VAL A 189 5.82 -6.15 21.49
C VAL A 189 7.14 -6.90 21.68
N TYR A 190 8.03 -6.88 20.68
CA TYR A 190 9.35 -7.50 20.79
C TYR A 190 10.18 -6.96 21.98
N PHE A 191 10.22 -5.65 22.17
CA PHE A 191 10.99 -5.02 23.25
C PHE A 191 10.33 -5.15 24.62
N TRP A 192 9.01 -5.32 24.70
CA TRP A 192 8.37 -5.72 25.95
C TRP A 192 8.70 -7.16 26.34
N MET A 193 8.85 -8.07 25.36
CA MET A 193 9.35 -9.42 25.61
C MET A 193 10.85 -9.43 25.97
N ASN A 194 11.62 -8.42 25.52
CA ASN A 194 13.06 -8.30 25.72
C ASN A 194 13.46 -6.91 26.25
N PRO A 195 13.04 -6.51 27.46
CA PRO A 195 13.12 -5.13 27.94
C PRO A 195 14.55 -4.64 28.19
N THR A 196 15.53 -5.54 28.34
CA THR A 196 16.95 -5.18 28.51
C THR A 196 17.57 -4.58 27.25
N GLN A 197 16.94 -4.76 26.09
CA GLN A 197 17.44 -4.31 24.80
C GLN A 197 17.06 -2.86 24.46
N ILE A 198 16.31 -2.15 25.32
CA ILE A 198 15.90 -0.75 25.09
C ILE A 198 15.78 0.04 26.41
N LYS A 199 15.93 1.37 26.35
CA LYS A 199 15.63 2.24 27.48
C LYS A 199 14.12 2.22 27.79
N LYS A 200 13.77 1.99 29.06
CA LYS A 200 12.36 1.91 29.53
C LYS A 200 11.54 3.15 29.16
N THR A 201 12.13 4.34 29.24
CA THR A 201 11.45 5.60 28.88
C THR A 201 11.01 5.62 27.42
N ILE A 202 11.87 5.16 26.50
CA ILE A 202 11.55 5.05 25.07
C ILE A 202 10.45 4.02 24.86
N LEU A 203 10.54 2.86 25.53
CA LEU A 203 9.53 1.81 25.40
C LEU A 203 8.15 2.29 25.88
N TYR A 204 8.06 2.94 27.04
CA TYR A 204 6.80 3.47 27.57
C TYR A 204 6.24 4.59 26.69
N ALA A 205 7.07 5.55 26.28
CA ALA A 205 6.64 6.63 25.39
C ALA A 205 6.16 6.11 24.03
N SER A 206 6.86 5.12 23.45
CA SER A 206 6.48 4.53 22.16
C SER A 206 5.24 3.64 22.26
N THR A 207 5.03 2.99 23.41
CA THR A 207 3.80 2.22 23.69
C THR A 207 2.61 3.17 23.79
N ALA A 208 2.74 4.28 24.53
CA ALA A 208 1.70 5.31 24.58
C ALA A 208 1.44 5.90 23.18
N ALA A 209 2.49 6.23 22.43
CA ALA A 209 2.39 6.71 21.06
C ALA A 209 1.64 5.74 20.13
N LEU A 210 1.92 4.43 20.22
CA LEU A 210 1.20 3.40 19.47
C LEU A 210 -0.28 3.33 19.88
N LEU A 211 -0.58 3.34 21.18
CA LEU A 211 -1.94 3.29 21.67
C LEU A 211 -2.76 4.51 21.24
N LEU A 212 -2.18 5.72 21.27
CA LEU A 212 -2.82 6.90 20.70
C LEU A 212 -3.01 6.78 19.17
N ALA A 213 -2.03 6.24 18.46
CA ALA A 213 -2.08 6.15 17.00
C ALA A 213 -3.20 5.24 16.48
N ILE A 214 -3.61 4.21 17.24
CA ILE A 214 -4.68 3.29 16.85
C ILE A 214 -5.98 4.05 16.51
N PRO A 215 -6.64 4.74 17.46
CA PRO A 215 -7.86 5.49 17.17
C PRO A 215 -7.60 6.71 16.26
N LEU A 216 -6.48 7.43 16.44
CA LEU A 216 -6.15 8.61 15.63
C LEU A 216 -6.00 8.29 14.13
N SER A 217 -5.53 7.09 13.77
CA SER A 217 -5.39 6.68 12.37
C SER A 217 -6.74 6.44 11.66
N ILE A 218 -7.82 6.30 12.43
CA ILE A 218 -9.15 5.85 12.00
C ILE A 218 -9.08 4.62 11.07
N SER A 219 -8.16 3.70 11.35
CA SER A 219 -7.87 2.53 10.49
C SER A 219 -8.06 1.21 11.22
N ARG A 220 -9.05 0.42 10.80
CA ARG A 220 -9.28 -0.95 11.31
C ARG A 220 -8.07 -1.85 11.10
N THR A 221 -7.35 -1.65 9.99
CA THR A 221 -6.15 -2.41 9.64
C THR A 221 -5.04 -2.23 10.68
N LEU A 222 -4.84 -1.02 11.23
CA LEU A 222 -3.83 -0.81 12.26
C LEU A 222 -4.15 -1.61 13.53
N LEU A 223 -5.41 -1.57 13.98
CA LEU A 223 -5.87 -2.38 15.11
C LEU A 223 -5.62 -3.87 14.86
N PHE A 224 -5.99 -4.37 13.69
CA PHE A 224 -5.79 -5.78 13.33
C PHE A 224 -4.32 -6.18 13.27
N HIS A 225 -3.42 -5.34 12.75
CA HIS A 225 -1.98 -5.63 12.73
C HIS A 225 -1.37 -5.67 14.14
N VAL A 226 -1.79 -4.77 15.03
CA VAL A 226 -1.34 -4.80 16.44
C VAL A 226 -1.86 -6.06 17.15
N ALA A 227 -3.14 -6.40 16.95
CA ALA A 227 -3.72 -7.63 17.49
C ALA A 227 -2.99 -8.88 16.97
N LEU A 228 -2.71 -8.94 15.66
CA LEU A 228 -1.98 -10.05 15.04
C LEU A 228 -0.57 -10.20 15.62
N SER A 229 0.12 -9.08 15.87
CA SER A 229 1.44 -9.08 16.52
C SER A 229 1.39 -9.65 17.94
N LEU A 230 0.34 -9.33 18.71
CA LEU A 230 0.10 -9.88 20.04
C LEU A 230 -0.22 -11.38 19.99
N VAL A 231 -1.05 -11.81 19.04
CA VAL A 231 -1.38 -13.24 18.83
C VAL A 231 -0.13 -14.05 18.54
N PHE A 232 0.71 -13.62 17.60
CA PHE A 232 1.96 -14.34 17.31
C PHE A 232 2.94 -14.32 18.48
N SER A 233 2.96 -13.24 19.26
CA SER A 233 3.81 -13.16 20.45
C SER A 233 3.32 -14.07 21.58
N PHE A 234 1.99 -14.23 21.72
CA PHE A 234 1.40 -15.20 22.60
C PHE A 234 1.75 -16.64 22.17
N ILE A 235 1.61 -16.96 20.88
CA ILE A 235 2.04 -18.26 20.33
C ILE A 235 3.53 -18.50 20.61
N ALA A 236 4.39 -17.50 20.41
CA ALA A 236 5.82 -17.61 20.71
C ALA A 236 6.10 -17.88 22.20
N ALA A 237 5.29 -17.30 23.09
CA ALA A 237 5.38 -17.54 24.53
C ALA A 237 4.85 -18.91 24.96
N LEU A 238 3.89 -19.50 24.23
CA LEU A 238 3.47 -20.89 24.43
C LEU A 238 4.58 -21.88 24.09
N VAL A 239 5.37 -21.59 23.05
CA VAL A 239 6.53 -22.42 22.67
C VAL A 239 7.68 -22.26 23.67
N ASN A 240 7.86 -21.06 24.22
CA ASN A 240 8.92 -20.75 25.19
C ASN A 240 8.32 -20.16 26.47
N PRO A 241 8.05 -20.99 27.50
CA PRO A 241 7.36 -20.56 28.72
C PRO A 241 8.02 -19.41 29.48
N SER A 242 9.32 -19.19 29.26
CA SER A 242 10.09 -18.07 29.81
C SER A 242 9.55 -16.69 29.40
N TYR A 243 8.72 -16.60 28.35
CA TYR A 243 8.09 -15.37 27.88
C TYR A 243 6.64 -15.18 28.36
N LEU A 244 6.01 -16.17 29.01
CA LEU A 244 4.62 -16.06 29.45
C LEU A 244 4.42 -14.92 30.46
N LYS A 245 5.38 -14.73 31.37
CA LYS A 245 5.37 -13.61 32.32
C LYS A 245 5.34 -12.26 31.59
N GLN A 246 6.11 -12.12 30.52
CA GLN A 246 6.22 -10.90 29.73
C GLN A 246 4.91 -10.63 28.99
N ILE A 247 4.21 -11.67 28.52
CA ILE A 247 2.88 -11.50 27.94
C ILE A 247 1.88 -10.95 28.95
N PHE A 248 1.83 -11.50 30.17
CA PHE A 248 0.96 -10.95 31.22
C PHE A 248 1.33 -9.51 31.57
N ILE A 249 2.61 -9.15 31.57
CA ILE A 249 3.08 -7.77 31.74
C ILE A 249 2.62 -6.89 30.59
N ILE A 250 2.69 -7.35 29.33
CA ILE A 250 2.22 -6.60 28.16
C ILE A 250 0.72 -6.32 28.27
N PHE A 251 -0.10 -7.33 28.57
CA PHE A 251 -1.54 -7.15 28.73
C PHE A 251 -1.86 -6.24 29.92
N GLY A 252 -1.23 -6.47 31.07
CA GLY A 252 -1.42 -5.62 32.26
C GLY A 252 -1.02 -4.17 32.01
N ALA A 253 0.14 -3.94 31.41
CA ALA A 253 0.61 -2.60 31.05
C ALA A 253 -0.29 -1.95 30.00
N GLY A 254 -0.78 -2.72 29.03
CA GLY A 254 -1.74 -2.27 28.02
C GLY A 254 -3.06 -1.82 28.65
N ILE A 255 -3.63 -2.60 29.58
CA ILE A 255 -4.86 -2.25 30.30
C ILE A 255 -4.64 -0.98 31.13
N VAL A 256 -3.56 -0.89 31.90
CA VAL A 256 -3.24 0.30 32.70
C VAL A 256 -3.09 1.52 31.80
N ALA A 257 -2.39 1.39 30.67
CA ALA A 257 -2.23 2.47 29.71
C ALA A 257 -3.58 2.89 29.11
N LEU A 258 -4.47 1.96 28.74
CA LEU A 258 -5.81 2.26 28.24
C LEU A 258 -6.66 2.99 29.29
N ILE A 259 -6.60 2.58 30.56
CA ILE A 259 -7.31 3.27 31.64
C ILE A 259 -6.82 4.72 31.74
N ILE A 260 -5.50 4.94 31.74
CA ILE A 260 -4.93 6.29 31.80
C ILE A 260 -5.35 7.10 30.57
N LEU A 261 -5.24 6.54 29.36
CA LEU A 261 -5.55 7.23 28.11
C LEU A 261 -7.04 7.56 27.99
N THR A 262 -7.94 6.70 28.48
CA THR A 262 -9.39 6.95 28.47
C THR A 262 -9.79 8.18 29.26
N ASN A 263 -8.95 8.67 30.19
CA ASN A 263 -9.19 9.92 30.92
C ASN A 263 -8.75 11.18 30.15
N ILE A 264 -8.14 11.03 28.98
CA ILE A 264 -7.65 12.15 28.15
C ILE A 264 -8.68 12.44 27.06
N SER A 265 -9.20 13.66 27.00
CA SER A 265 -10.21 14.09 26.01
C SER A 265 -9.80 13.80 24.56
N VAL A 266 -8.52 14.02 24.24
CA VAL A 266 -7.94 13.70 22.94
C VAL A 266 -8.13 12.22 22.56
N PHE A 267 -7.92 11.31 23.51
CA PHE A 267 -8.07 9.89 23.24
C PHE A 267 -9.54 9.48 23.13
N GLN A 268 -10.42 10.07 23.94
CA GLN A 268 -11.86 9.83 23.91
C GLN A 268 -12.45 10.18 22.54
N THR A 269 -12.26 11.41 22.06
CA THR A 269 -12.77 11.85 20.76
C THR A 269 -12.25 10.97 19.62
N ALA A 270 -10.95 10.65 19.62
CA ALA A 270 -10.38 9.77 18.60
C ALA A 270 -11.02 8.37 18.63
N THR A 271 -11.30 7.84 19.83
CA THR A 271 -11.92 6.52 20.01
C THR A 271 -13.37 6.51 19.55
N GLU A 272 -14.14 7.56 19.83
CA GLU A 272 -15.51 7.73 19.36
C GLU A 272 -15.58 7.76 17.83
N VAL A 273 -14.73 8.57 17.20
CA VAL A 273 -14.61 8.66 15.74
C VAL A 273 -14.22 7.33 15.12
N PHE A 274 -13.27 6.62 15.73
CA PHE A 274 -12.85 5.30 15.30
C PHE A 274 -13.97 4.25 15.40
N THR A 275 -14.69 4.25 16.51
CA THR A 275 -15.82 3.34 16.76
C THR A 275 -16.94 3.59 15.77
N ALA A 276 -17.31 4.86 15.55
CA ALA A 276 -18.29 5.23 14.53
C ALA A 276 -17.90 4.76 13.12
N ARG A 277 -16.60 4.78 12.78
CA ARG A 277 -16.12 4.22 11.50
C ARG A 277 -16.25 2.69 11.43
N ILE A 278 -16.00 1.99 12.55
CA ILE A 278 -16.22 0.54 12.62
C ILE A 278 -17.69 0.22 12.40
N ASP A 279 -18.59 0.91 13.10
CA ASP A 279 -20.03 0.66 13.05
C ASP A 279 -20.58 0.93 11.65
N ASN A 280 -20.28 2.10 11.06
CA ASN A 280 -20.70 2.45 9.71
C ASN A 280 -20.24 1.42 8.67
N ALA A 281 -19.00 0.94 8.78
CA ALA A 281 -18.46 -0.05 7.86
C ALA A 281 -19.02 -1.46 8.13
N ASN A 282 -19.33 -1.81 9.38
CA ASN A 282 -19.97 -3.08 9.70
C ASN A 282 -21.40 -3.14 9.13
N THR A 283 -22.15 -2.05 9.20
CA THR A 283 -23.50 -1.96 8.59
C THR A 283 -23.44 -2.04 7.06
N ALA A 284 -22.44 -1.44 6.43
CA ALA A 284 -22.30 -1.42 4.97
C ALA A 284 -21.67 -2.70 4.38
N GLU A 285 -20.69 -3.29 5.06
CA GLU A 285 -19.86 -4.41 4.54
C GLU A 285 -20.20 -5.76 5.21
N GLY A 286 -21.29 -5.88 5.98
CA GLY A 286 -21.71 -7.14 6.60
C GLY A 286 -20.82 -7.61 7.77
N GLY A 287 -20.18 -6.68 8.47
CA GLY A 287 -19.38 -6.96 9.66
C GLY A 287 -18.04 -7.67 9.40
N LEU A 288 -17.57 -8.44 10.39
CA LEU A 288 -16.26 -9.15 10.36
C LEU A 288 -16.17 -10.19 9.23
N GLU A 289 -17.31 -10.78 8.85
CA GLU A 289 -17.38 -11.79 7.79
C GLU A 289 -17.09 -11.17 6.42
N GLY A 290 -17.80 -10.11 6.03
CA GLY A 290 -17.55 -9.44 4.75
C GLY A 290 -16.21 -8.68 4.69
N THR A 291 -15.65 -8.25 5.83
CA THR A 291 -14.39 -7.50 5.86
C THR A 291 -13.13 -8.35 5.91
N LEU A 292 -13.14 -9.50 6.59
CA LEU A 292 -11.99 -10.40 6.65
C LEU A 292 -12.10 -11.51 5.61
N PHE A 293 -13.21 -12.24 5.57
CA PHE A 293 -13.39 -13.30 4.57
C PHE A 293 -13.65 -12.71 3.19
N GLY A 294 -14.56 -11.74 3.06
CA GLY A 294 -14.87 -11.12 1.77
C GLY A 294 -13.65 -10.45 1.11
N ARG A 295 -12.77 -9.79 1.88
CA ARG A 295 -11.56 -9.18 1.31
C ARG A 295 -10.44 -10.17 1.06
N VAL A 296 -10.13 -11.07 1.99
CA VAL A 296 -9.02 -12.01 1.77
C VAL A 296 -9.39 -13.06 0.74
N TYR A 297 -10.58 -13.65 0.84
CA TYR A 297 -11.02 -14.69 -0.08
C TYR A 297 -11.57 -14.09 -1.38
N GLY A 298 -12.45 -13.09 -1.29
CA GLY A 298 -13.06 -12.48 -2.47
C GLY A 298 -12.06 -11.72 -3.35
N ASP A 299 -11.10 -10.97 -2.78
CA ASP A 299 -10.09 -10.30 -3.61
C ASP A 299 -9.12 -11.33 -4.26
N MET A 300 -8.92 -12.50 -3.63
CA MET A 300 -8.12 -13.58 -4.20
C MET A 300 -8.87 -14.33 -5.32
N THR A 301 -10.19 -14.51 -5.23
CA THR A 301 -10.98 -15.24 -6.23
C THR A 301 -11.55 -14.36 -7.34
N ALA A 302 -11.75 -13.06 -7.09
CA ALA A 302 -12.32 -12.11 -8.05
C ALA A 302 -11.61 -12.10 -9.42
N PRO A 303 -10.26 -12.17 -9.52
CA PRO A 303 -9.60 -12.28 -10.81
C PRO A 303 -9.98 -13.56 -11.57
N PHE A 304 -10.12 -14.69 -10.88
CA PHE A 304 -10.50 -15.97 -11.48
C PHE A 304 -11.96 -15.99 -11.92
N GLU A 305 -12.86 -15.39 -11.14
CA GLU A 305 -14.27 -15.22 -11.50
C GLU A 305 -14.45 -14.30 -12.71
N GLY A 306 -13.64 -13.24 -12.81
CA GLY A 306 -13.58 -12.38 -13.98
C GLY A 306 -13.14 -13.13 -15.24
N ILE A 307 -12.12 -13.97 -15.14
CA ILE A 307 -11.64 -14.81 -16.24
C ILE A 307 -12.73 -15.82 -16.67
N MET A 308 -13.42 -16.44 -15.73
CA MET A 308 -14.51 -17.38 -16.02
C MET A 308 -15.67 -16.73 -16.78
N LYS A 309 -16.04 -15.48 -16.44
CA LYS A 309 -17.10 -14.73 -17.14
C LYS A 309 -16.72 -14.32 -18.56
N VAL A 310 -15.42 -14.14 -18.83
CA VAL A 310 -14.91 -13.83 -20.18
C VAL A 310 -14.79 -15.10 -21.03
N CYS A 311 -14.38 -16.23 -20.44
CA CYS A 311 -14.22 -17.51 -21.15
C CYS A 311 -15.54 -18.27 -21.36
N HIS A 312 -16.53 -18.07 -20.48
CA HIS A 312 -17.88 -18.61 -20.61
C HIS A 312 -18.90 -17.48 -20.43
N PRO A 313 -19.21 -16.72 -21.51
CA PRO A 313 -20.29 -15.76 -21.43
C PRO A 313 -21.60 -16.52 -21.10
N PRO A 314 -22.39 -16.07 -20.11
CA PRO A 314 -23.67 -16.70 -19.82
C PRO A 314 -24.57 -16.62 -21.06
N ASN A 315 -25.22 -17.73 -21.40
CA ASN A 315 -26.10 -17.87 -22.57
C ASN A 315 -27.42 -17.08 -22.47
N ASP A 316 -27.52 -16.10 -21.56
CA ASP A 316 -28.73 -15.31 -21.36
C ASP A 316 -28.80 -14.16 -22.37
N VAL A 317 -29.34 -14.48 -23.54
CA VAL A 317 -29.93 -13.54 -24.47
C VAL A 317 -31.18 -12.95 -23.77
N GLY A 318 -31.06 -11.80 -23.10
CA GLY A 318 -32.28 -11.15 -22.60
C GLY A 318 -32.13 -9.94 -21.68
N HIS A 319 -31.08 -9.84 -20.87
CA HIS A 319 -30.93 -8.68 -19.99
C HIS A 319 -29.45 -8.33 -19.84
N THR A 320 -29.03 -7.23 -20.46
CA THR A 320 -27.77 -6.57 -20.13
C THR A 320 -27.77 -6.23 -18.64
N PRO A 321 -26.92 -6.84 -17.81
CA PRO A 321 -26.71 -6.35 -16.46
C PRO A 321 -25.88 -5.08 -16.62
N VAL A 322 -26.48 -3.93 -16.34
CA VAL A 322 -25.71 -2.72 -16.04
C VAL A 322 -24.97 -3.05 -14.76
N ILE A 323 -23.69 -3.40 -14.87
CA ILE A 323 -22.79 -3.45 -13.72
C ILE A 323 -22.76 -2.02 -13.17
N PRO A 324 -23.23 -1.76 -11.94
CA PRO A 324 -23.03 -0.44 -11.36
C PRO A 324 -21.52 -0.33 -11.09
N ILE A 325 -20.85 0.45 -11.93
CA ILE A 325 -19.52 0.97 -11.63
C ILE A 325 -19.72 1.95 -10.47
N SER A 326 -19.74 1.46 -9.23
CA SER A 326 -19.52 2.31 -8.09
C SER A 326 -18.03 2.69 -8.11
N HIS A 327 -17.77 4.00 -8.18
CA HIS A 327 -16.47 4.66 -8.35
C HIS A 327 -16.05 4.94 -9.80
N THR A 328 -16.88 5.68 -10.52
CA THR A 328 -16.41 6.53 -11.62
C THR A 328 -15.63 7.71 -11.03
N PHE A 329 -14.35 7.79 -11.35
CA PHE A 329 -13.60 9.04 -11.35
C PHE A 329 -14.34 10.04 -12.25
N GLU A 330 -14.72 11.21 -11.71
CA GLU A 330 -15.14 12.34 -12.54
C GLU A 330 -13.95 12.82 -13.37
N LEU A 331 -13.88 12.37 -14.62
CA LEU A 331 -13.10 13.05 -15.65
C LEU A 331 -14.01 14.08 -16.32
N THR A 332 -13.69 15.33 -16.03
CA THR A 332 -13.99 16.59 -16.74
C THR A 332 -14.67 16.39 -18.10
N ARG A 333 -15.96 16.73 -18.20
CA ARG A 333 -16.69 16.82 -19.48
C ARG A 333 -16.12 17.97 -20.31
N ILE A 334 -15.34 17.64 -21.35
CA ILE A 334 -15.18 18.50 -22.51
C ILE A 334 -16.47 18.38 -23.34
N ARG A 335 -17.21 19.50 -23.44
CA ARG A 335 -18.46 19.61 -24.19
C ARG A 335 -18.11 19.78 -25.67
N ILE A 336 -18.24 18.72 -26.48
CA ILE A 336 -18.29 18.84 -27.94
C ILE A 336 -19.75 19.02 -28.31
N ASP A 337 -20.09 20.22 -28.79
CA ASP A 337 -21.40 20.58 -29.31
C ASP A 337 -21.60 19.87 -30.65
N VAL A 338 -22.58 18.95 -30.71
CA VAL A 338 -22.95 18.25 -31.94
C VAL A 338 -24.26 18.85 -32.44
N SER A 339 -24.16 20.06 -32.98
CA SER A 339 -25.18 20.70 -33.81
C SER A 339 -24.69 20.79 -35.25
N ASP A 340 -24.52 19.63 -35.91
CA ASP A 340 -24.77 19.51 -37.35
C ASP A 340 -24.66 18.05 -37.81
N ARG A 341 -25.78 17.47 -38.26
CA ARG A 341 -25.78 16.31 -39.16
C ARG A 341 -26.73 16.59 -40.32
N PRO A 342 -26.30 16.49 -41.58
CA PRO A 342 -27.22 16.50 -42.70
C PRO A 342 -27.90 15.14 -42.86
N LYS A 343 -29.18 15.18 -43.26
CA LYS A 343 -30.06 14.03 -43.53
C LYS A 343 -29.61 13.28 -44.80
N SER A 344 -29.53 11.94 -44.73
CA SER A 344 -29.61 11.05 -45.91
C SER A 344 -30.30 9.74 -45.51
N ARG A 345 -31.60 9.60 -45.77
CA ARG A 345 -32.25 8.93 -46.92
C ARG A 345 -32.18 7.40 -46.83
N ILE A 346 -33.32 6.83 -46.45
CA ILE A 346 -33.64 5.40 -46.36
C ILE A 346 -33.79 4.82 -47.78
N LEU A 347 -33.16 3.67 -48.07
CA LEU A 347 -33.47 2.84 -49.23
C LEU A 347 -33.51 1.35 -48.83
N HIS A 348 -34.58 0.67 -49.27
CA HIS A 348 -34.90 -0.74 -49.08
C HIS A 348 -33.97 -1.69 -49.87
N PRO A 349 -33.91 -3.00 -49.49
CA PRO A 349 -33.05 -3.98 -50.14
C PRO A 349 -33.79 -4.74 -51.24
N GLU A 350 -33.38 -4.61 -52.50
CA GLU A 350 -33.66 -5.62 -53.53
C GLU A 350 -32.69 -5.50 -54.72
N LYS A 351 -32.12 -6.65 -55.11
CA LYS A 351 -31.29 -6.91 -56.32
C LYS A 351 -29.91 -6.25 -56.27
N ILE A 352 -28.81 -7.00 -56.37
CA ILE A 352 -28.25 -7.44 -57.64
C ILE A 352 -27.33 -8.64 -57.38
N GLY A 353 -27.63 -9.75 -58.05
CA GLY A 353 -26.70 -10.86 -58.25
C GLY A 353 -25.94 -10.68 -59.57
N LYS A 354 -24.72 -11.25 -59.59
CA LYS A 354 -23.95 -11.72 -60.76
C LYS A 354 -23.73 -10.72 -61.90
N THR A 355 -22.54 -10.10 -61.94
CA THR A 355 -21.68 -10.11 -63.14
C THR A 355 -20.29 -9.59 -62.79
N PHE A 356 -19.26 -10.44 -62.84
CA PHE A 356 -18.03 -10.26 -63.63
C PHE A 356 -17.05 -11.39 -63.29
N LEU A 357 -17.01 -12.37 -64.19
CA LEU A 357 -15.90 -13.32 -64.37
C LEU A 357 -15.00 -12.78 -65.48
N ARG A 358 -13.74 -13.25 -65.50
CA ARG A 358 -12.75 -13.25 -66.62
C ARG A 358 -11.79 -12.03 -66.58
N ARG A 359 -10.44 -12.16 -66.59
CA ARG A 359 -9.52 -13.27 -66.96
C ARG A 359 -8.06 -12.92 -66.54
N GLU A 360 -7.26 -13.96 -66.25
CA GLU A 360 -5.82 -14.19 -66.60
C GLU A 360 -4.76 -13.12 -66.21
N ASP A 361 -3.52 -13.41 -65.78
CA ASP A 361 -2.78 -14.62 -65.41
C ASP A 361 -1.41 -14.14 -64.84
N HIS A 362 -0.64 -15.08 -64.28
CA HIS A 362 0.82 -15.08 -64.06
C HIS A 362 1.46 -14.92 -62.66
N THR A 363 2.26 -15.96 -62.36
CA THR A 363 3.53 -16.07 -61.61
C THR A 363 3.47 -16.10 -60.08
N GLU A 364 3.50 -17.30 -59.47
CA GLU A 364 4.66 -18.16 -59.13
C GLU A 364 5.51 -17.67 -57.93
N LYS A 365 5.60 -18.56 -56.93
CA LYS A 365 6.73 -18.88 -56.03
C LYS A 365 7.40 -17.73 -55.26
N LEU A 366 7.43 -17.86 -53.92
CA LEU A 366 8.66 -18.23 -53.19
C LEU A 366 8.39 -18.46 -51.69
N LEU A 367 8.91 -19.59 -51.23
CA LEU A 367 9.07 -20.03 -49.85
C LEU A 367 10.24 -19.31 -49.16
N SER A 368 10.23 -19.41 -47.83
CA SER A 368 11.35 -19.36 -46.87
C SER A 368 12.15 -18.06 -46.76
N TRP A 369 12.11 -17.43 -45.59
CA TRP A 369 13.22 -17.38 -44.61
C TRP A 369 12.65 -17.27 -43.19
#